data_AF-A0A7W0W6E9-F1
#
_entry.id   AF-A0A7W0W6E9-F1
#
_cell.length_a   1.000
_cell.length_b   1.000
_cell.length_c   1.000
_cell.angle_alpha   90.00
_cell.angle_beta   90.00
_cell.angle_gamma   90.00
#
_symmetry.space_group_name_H-M   'P 1'
#
loop_
_entity.id
_entity.type
_entity.pdbx_description
1 polymer ?
#
loop_
_entity_poly.entity_id
_entity_poly.type
_entity_poly.pdbx_seq_one_letter_code
_entity_poly.pdbx_strand_id
1 'polypeptide(L)'
;MQQQELEHTRQVLTARTQALEHALAERQQLETQLIAAQKLESLGTLAGGIAHDFNNLLTIILSSTDIARAITPVDDPVQDELGAVFHAATRASTLTRQLLGFACKQPQRIARIDLNAQIQAMHTLLERTLGPFCTLELELDPTLQPVQADAGHLEQVVINVVLNAHDAMPDGGVLSIATQRMTIDSTPVNTAGIPPGSYSVLTIQDTGSGMDAATCA
;
A
#
# COMPACT_ATOMS: atom_id res chain seq x y z
N MET A 1 -13.01 -64.21 14.61
CA MET A 1 -12.57 -63.27 15.67
C MET A 1 -11.16 -62.75 15.43
N GLN A 2 -10.12 -63.59 15.32
CA GLN A 2 -8.73 -63.12 15.10
C GLN A 2 -8.51 -62.26 13.84
N GLN A 3 -9.19 -62.56 12.72
CA GLN A 3 -9.08 -61.75 11.50
C GLN A 3 -9.70 -60.35 11.62
N GLN A 4 -10.86 -60.24 12.29
CA GLN A 4 -11.53 -58.94 12.50
C GLN A 4 -10.75 -58.03 13.44
N GLU A 5 -10.08 -58.60 14.45
CA GLU A 5 -9.24 -57.87 15.39
C GLU A 5 -7.99 -57.31 14.69
N LEU A 6 -7.35 -58.11 13.83
CA LEU A 6 -6.19 -57.68 13.03
C LEU A 6 -6.56 -56.57 12.02
N GLU A 7 -7.72 -56.68 11.38
CA GLU A 7 -8.24 -55.67 10.44
C GLU A 7 -8.52 -54.34 11.15
N HIS A 8 -9.12 -54.40 12.34
CA HIS A 8 -9.40 -53.24 13.18
C HIS A 8 -8.11 -52.54 13.65
N THR A 9 -7.12 -53.31 14.15
CA THR A 9 -5.81 -52.76 14.53
C THR A 9 -5.11 -52.11 13.35
N ARG A 10 -5.19 -52.71 12.15
CA ARG A 10 -4.61 -52.16 10.92
C ARG A 10 -5.29 -50.84 10.53
N GLN A 11 -6.61 -50.75 10.59
CA GLN A 11 -7.36 -49.52 10.32
C GLN A 11 -6.99 -48.39 11.27
N VAL A 12 -6.92 -48.68 12.58
CA VAL A 12 -6.53 -47.70 13.61
C VAL A 12 -5.10 -47.22 13.41
N LEU A 13 -4.17 -48.12 13.07
CA LEU A 13 -2.79 -47.75 12.76
C LEU A 13 -2.71 -46.84 11.54
N THR A 14 -3.39 -47.17 10.43
CA THR A 14 -3.40 -46.29 9.24
C THR A 14 -3.99 -44.92 9.52
N ALA A 15 -5.08 -44.83 10.28
CA ALA A 15 -5.68 -43.55 10.63
C ALA A 15 -4.74 -42.70 11.51
N ARG A 16 -4.03 -43.32 12.47
CA ARG A 16 -3.02 -42.62 13.27
C ARG A 16 -1.82 -42.18 12.46
N THR A 17 -1.33 -42.99 11.53
CA THR A 17 -0.21 -42.62 10.66
C THR A 17 -0.59 -41.46 9.75
N GLN A 18 -1.79 -41.46 9.16
CA GLN A 18 -2.30 -40.35 8.36
C GLN A 18 -2.45 -39.06 9.17
N ALA A 19 -2.95 -39.15 10.41
CA ALA A 19 -3.06 -37.99 11.30
C ALA A 19 -1.68 -37.42 11.68
N LEU A 20 -0.69 -38.29 11.91
CA LEU A 20 0.71 -37.89 12.17
C LEU A 20 1.35 -37.23 10.95
N GLU A 21 1.14 -37.78 9.75
CA GLU A 21 1.63 -37.20 8.49
C GLU A 21 1.04 -35.81 8.25
N HIS A 22 -0.28 -35.63 8.46
CA HIS A 22 -0.92 -34.33 8.35
C HIS A 22 -0.37 -33.32 9.38
N ALA A 23 -0.23 -33.72 10.64
CA ALA A 23 0.31 -32.87 11.69
C ALA A 23 1.78 -32.47 11.43
N LEU A 24 2.58 -33.39 10.87
CA LEU A 24 3.96 -33.09 10.46
C LEU A 24 4.00 -32.12 9.27
N ALA A 25 3.13 -32.28 8.28
CA ALA A 25 3.04 -31.37 7.15
C ALA A 25 2.62 -29.96 7.59
N GLU A 26 1.61 -29.85 8.44
CA GLU A 26 1.13 -28.59 9.00
C GLU A 26 2.22 -27.90 9.85
N ARG A 27 2.91 -28.66 10.69
CA ARG A 27 4.06 -28.17 11.46
C ARG A 27 5.18 -27.66 10.54
N GLN A 28 5.54 -28.39 9.49
CA GLN A 28 6.58 -27.99 8.55
C GLN A 28 6.21 -26.69 7.81
N GLN A 29 4.93 -26.54 7.45
CA GLN A 29 4.42 -25.32 6.84
C GLN A 29 4.50 -24.13 7.81
N LEU A 30 4.11 -24.32 9.07
CA LEU A 30 4.20 -23.29 10.12
C LEU A 30 5.66 -22.91 10.42
N GLU A 31 6.57 -23.87 10.49
CA GLU A 31 8.01 -23.59 10.67
C GLU A 31 8.58 -22.78 9.49
N THR A 32 8.17 -23.10 8.27
CA THR A 32 8.58 -22.35 7.07
C THR A 32 8.07 -20.92 7.10
N GLN A 33 6.80 -20.73 7.49
CA GLN A 33 6.20 -19.40 7.68
C GLN A 33 6.88 -18.61 8.81
N LEU A 34 7.24 -19.27 9.92
CA LEU A 34 7.94 -18.66 11.04
C LEU A 34 9.32 -18.15 10.61
N ILE A 35 10.09 -18.97 9.88
CA ILE A 35 11.42 -18.58 9.37
C ILE A 35 11.30 -17.41 8.39
N ALA A 36 10.30 -17.44 7.50
CA ALA A 36 10.03 -16.34 6.58
C ALA A 36 9.68 -15.03 7.34
N ALA A 37 8.86 -15.12 8.39
CA ALA A 37 8.49 -13.99 9.24
C ALA A 37 9.69 -13.40 10.00
N GLN A 38 10.56 -14.25 10.58
CA GLN A 38 11.77 -13.80 11.29
C GLN A 38 12.79 -13.13 10.35
N LYS A 39 12.90 -13.61 9.11
CA LYS A 39 13.72 -12.95 8.07
C LYS A 39 13.20 -11.56 7.74
N LEU A 40 11.88 -11.40 7.58
CA LEU A 40 11.26 -10.10 7.35
C LEU A 40 11.45 -9.15 8.53
N GLU A 41 11.33 -9.63 9.78
CA GLU A 41 11.55 -8.83 10.99
C GLU A 41 13.00 -8.33 11.11
N SER A 42 13.97 -9.21 10.82
CA SER A 42 15.39 -8.87 10.81
C SER A 42 15.71 -7.85 9.71
N LEU A 43 15.10 -8.01 8.53
CA LEU A 43 15.23 -7.06 7.42
C LEU A 43 14.61 -5.70 7.78
N GLY A 44 13.46 -5.68 8.44
CA GLY A 44 12.80 -4.47 8.91
C GLY A 44 13.65 -3.68 9.90
N THR A 45 14.22 -4.35 10.90
CA THR A 45 15.07 -3.67 11.91
C THR A 45 16.30 -3.01 11.27
N LEU A 46 16.95 -3.70 10.32
CA LEU A 46 18.11 -3.18 9.60
C LEU A 46 17.71 -2.05 8.62
N ALA A 47 16.61 -2.25 7.89
CA ALA A 47 16.06 -1.26 6.97
C ALA A 47 15.57 0.00 7.67
N GLY A 48 15.07 -0.09 8.90
CA GLY A 48 14.64 1.06 9.70
C GLY A 48 15.76 2.02 10.06
N GLY A 49 16.91 1.50 10.49
CA GLY A 49 18.10 2.32 10.74
C GLY A 49 18.61 2.99 9.46
N ILE A 50 18.73 2.21 8.37
CA ILE A 50 19.21 2.72 7.07
C ILE A 50 18.23 3.75 6.49
N ALA A 51 16.93 3.52 6.58
CA ALA A 51 15.90 4.42 6.06
C ALA A 51 15.83 5.74 6.85
N HIS A 52 16.04 5.69 8.16
CA HIS A 52 16.17 6.90 8.97
C HIS A 52 17.36 7.75 8.50
N ASP A 53 18.53 7.14 8.32
CA ASP A 53 19.72 7.85 7.87
C ASP A 53 19.59 8.36 6.43
N PHE A 54 18.95 7.60 5.54
CA PHE A 54 18.61 8.05 4.19
C PHE A 54 17.66 9.26 4.22
N ASN A 55 16.62 9.22 5.06
CA ASN A 55 15.71 10.36 5.21
C ASN A 55 16.42 11.58 5.80
N ASN A 56 17.39 11.40 6.69
CA ASN A 56 18.20 12.51 7.20
C ASN A 56 19.01 13.17 6.07
N LEU A 57 19.67 12.38 5.22
CA LEU A 57 20.41 12.90 4.07
C LEU A 57 19.48 13.60 3.08
N LEU A 58 18.32 13.00 2.77
CA LEU A 58 17.33 13.58 1.86
C LEU A 58 16.75 14.88 2.40
N THR A 59 16.55 14.99 3.72
CA THR A 59 16.09 16.23 4.37
C THR A 59 17.10 17.36 4.18
N ILE A 60 18.40 17.06 4.35
CA ILE A 60 19.47 18.05 4.12
C ILE A 60 19.53 18.45 2.65
N ILE A 61 19.43 17.49 1.72
CA ILE A 61 19.41 17.75 0.27
C ILE A 61 18.24 18.64 -0.09
N LEU A 62 17.02 18.29 0.32
CA LEU A 62 15.81 19.07 0.07
C LEU A 62 15.93 20.49 0.62
N SER A 63 16.36 20.64 1.88
CA SER A 63 16.53 21.96 2.49
C SER A 63 17.59 22.81 1.78
N SER A 64 18.71 22.20 1.38
CA SER A 64 19.79 22.92 0.69
C SER A 64 19.35 23.36 -0.70
N THR A 65 18.64 22.48 -1.41
CA THR A 65 18.08 22.79 -2.73
C THR A 65 17.00 23.86 -2.65
N ASP A 66 16.12 23.83 -1.65
CA ASP A 66 15.11 24.88 -1.47
C ASP A 66 15.73 26.25 -1.15
N ILE A 67 16.75 26.29 -0.27
CA ILE A 67 17.48 27.54 0.01
C ILE A 67 18.16 28.05 -1.25
N ALA A 68 18.83 27.17 -2.01
CA ALA A 68 19.48 27.54 -3.26
C ALA A 68 18.48 28.10 -4.28
N ARG A 69 17.31 27.47 -4.43
CA ARG A 69 16.25 27.97 -5.33
C ARG A 69 15.70 29.32 -4.90
N ALA A 70 15.60 29.57 -3.60
CA ALA A 70 15.07 30.83 -3.07
C ALA A 70 16.02 32.02 -3.30
N ILE A 71 17.34 31.78 -3.37
CA ILE A 71 18.34 32.85 -3.58
C ILE A 71 18.78 32.99 -5.05
N THR A 72 18.50 32.00 -5.90
CA THR A 72 18.79 32.04 -7.33
C THR A 72 17.72 32.85 -8.08
N PRO A 73 18.09 33.76 -9.00
CA PRO A 73 17.13 34.47 -9.84
C PRO A 73 16.20 33.52 -10.60
N VAL A 74 14.94 33.90 -10.79
CA VAL A 74 13.94 33.05 -11.47
C VAL A 74 14.32 32.75 -12.92
N ASP A 75 15.03 33.66 -13.58
CA ASP A 75 15.39 33.57 -14.99
C ASP A 75 16.73 32.82 -15.21
N ASP A 76 17.36 32.37 -14.13
CA ASP A 76 18.64 31.67 -14.18
C ASP A 76 18.42 30.21 -14.61
N PRO A 77 19.13 29.68 -15.64
CA PRO A 77 19.03 28.29 -16.07
C PRO A 77 19.25 27.26 -14.96
N VAL A 78 19.97 27.63 -13.89
CA VAL A 78 20.21 26.78 -12.72
C VAL A 78 18.92 26.49 -11.94
N GLN A 79 17.86 27.29 -12.08
CA GLN A 79 16.55 27.01 -11.47
C GLN A 79 15.98 25.66 -11.90
N ASP A 80 16.09 25.32 -13.18
CA ASP A 80 15.58 24.06 -13.72
C ASP A 80 16.36 22.85 -13.18
N GLU A 81 17.69 22.97 -13.09
CA GLU A 81 18.54 21.93 -12.50
C GLU A 81 18.25 21.73 -11.01
N LEU A 82 18.10 22.82 -10.25
CA LEU A 82 17.71 22.74 -8.84
C LEU A 82 16.30 22.16 -8.66
N GLY A 83 15.37 22.48 -9.56
CA GLY A 83 14.05 21.85 -9.61
C GLY A 83 14.15 20.34 -9.82
N ALA A 84 14.97 19.88 -10.76
CA ALA A 84 15.21 18.46 -11.01
C ALA A 84 15.78 17.73 -9.79
N VAL A 85 16.76 18.33 -9.10
CA VAL A 85 17.33 17.77 -7.85
C VAL A 85 16.27 17.68 -6.75
N PHE A 86 15.46 18.73 -6.57
CA PHE A 86 14.38 18.75 -5.58
C PHE A 86 13.35 17.64 -5.85
N HIS A 87 12.93 17.49 -7.10
CA HIS A 87 12.00 16.45 -7.52
C HIS A 87 12.58 15.05 -7.33
N ALA A 88 13.86 14.84 -7.65
CA ALA A 88 14.53 13.56 -7.46
C ALA A 88 14.65 13.19 -5.97
N ALA A 89 15.05 14.14 -5.11
CA ALA A 89 15.15 13.94 -3.67
C ALA A 89 13.77 13.67 -3.02
N THR A 90 12.73 14.36 -3.49
CA THR A 90 11.35 14.12 -3.05
C THR A 90 10.90 12.70 -3.42
N ARG A 91 11.13 12.26 -4.67
CA ARG A 91 10.84 10.88 -5.09
C ARG A 91 11.61 9.85 -4.29
N ALA A 92 12.90 10.06 -4.04
CA ALA A 92 13.72 9.16 -3.25
C ALA A 92 13.22 9.03 -1.80
N SER A 93 12.71 10.11 -1.21
CA SER A 93 12.14 10.08 0.14
C SER A 93 10.82 9.30 0.17
N THR A 94 9.98 9.46 -0.84
CA THR A 94 8.76 8.65 -1.00
C THR A 94 9.09 7.17 -1.15
N LEU A 95 10.04 6.82 -2.02
CA LEU A 95 10.50 5.43 -2.22
C LEU A 95 11.06 4.82 -0.93
N THR A 96 11.83 5.58 -0.16
CA THR A 96 12.41 5.11 1.11
C THR A 96 11.31 4.85 2.15
N ARG A 97 10.28 5.72 2.23
CA ARG A 97 9.10 5.48 3.08
C ARG A 97 8.27 4.29 2.63
N GLN A 98 8.12 4.08 1.32
CA GLN A 98 7.46 2.90 0.76
C GLN A 98 8.18 1.60 1.14
N LEU A 99 9.50 1.58 0.97
CA LEU A 99 10.32 0.42 1.30
C LEU A 99 10.32 0.15 2.81
N LEU A 100 10.32 1.20 3.63
CA LEU A 100 10.22 1.10 5.08
C LEU A 100 8.83 0.61 5.54
N GLY A 101 7.75 1.08 4.91
CA GLY A 101 6.38 0.62 5.20
C GLY A 101 6.16 -0.85 4.85
N PHE A 102 6.90 -1.38 3.88
CA PHE A 102 6.89 -2.80 3.54
C PHE A 102 7.79 -3.63 4.47
N ALA A 103 8.99 -3.15 4.79
CA ALA A 103 9.97 -3.88 5.58
C ALA A 103 9.70 -3.83 7.08
N CYS A 104 9.22 -2.70 7.60
CA CYS A 104 8.84 -2.55 8.99
C CYS A 104 7.34 -2.72 9.14
N LYS A 105 6.92 -3.71 9.92
CA LYS A 105 5.64 -3.65 10.62
C LYS A 105 5.71 -2.48 11.63
N GLN A 106 5.56 -1.25 11.15
CA GLN A 106 5.35 -0.12 12.06
C GLN A 106 4.07 -0.40 12.86
N PRO A 107 4.05 -0.14 14.18
CA PRO A 107 2.84 -0.29 14.96
C PRO A 107 1.78 0.64 14.38
N GLN A 108 0.72 0.05 13.81
CA GLN A 108 -0.38 0.78 13.19
C GLN A 108 -1.03 1.69 14.24
N ARG A 109 -1.06 2.99 13.98
CA ARG A 109 -1.79 3.96 14.80
C ARG A 109 -3.21 4.04 14.30
N ILE A 110 -3.95 2.95 14.49
CA ILE A 110 -5.38 2.90 14.12
C ILE A 110 -6.13 3.97 14.92
N ALA A 111 -6.71 4.92 14.20
CA ALA A 111 -7.52 5.99 14.76
C ALA A 111 -8.81 6.12 13.96
N ARG A 112 -9.80 6.80 14.55
CA ARG A 112 -11.01 7.18 13.83
C ARG A 112 -10.69 8.39 12.95
N ILE A 113 -10.63 8.19 11.65
CA ILE A 113 -10.23 9.22 10.67
C ILE A 113 -11.41 9.59 9.76
N ASP A 114 -11.45 10.86 9.38
CA ASP A 114 -12.33 11.37 8.33
C ASP A 114 -11.62 11.23 6.99
N LEU A 115 -12.12 10.35 6.13
CA LEU A 115 -11.51 10.09 4.82
C LEU A 115 -11.52 11.33 3.93
N ASN A 116 -12.60 12.13 3.96
CA ASN A 116 -12.70 13.30 3.10
C ASN A 116 -11.68 14.36 3.52
N ALA A 117 -11.59 14.63 4.82
CA ALA A 117 -10.60 15.57 5.35
C ALA A 117 -9.16 15.11 5.03
N GLN A 118 -8.91 13.81 5.12
CA GLN A 118 -7.61 13.23 4.80
C GLN A 118 -7.25 13.39 3.31
N ILE A 119 -8.17 13.06 2.40
CA ILE A 119 -7.97 13.24 0.94
C ILE A 119 -7.78 14.73 0.59
N GLN A 120 -8.57 15.62 1.20
CA GLN A 120 -8.42 17.07 1.01
C GLN A 120 -7.07 17.59 1.48
N ALA A 121 -6.57 17.13 2.63
CA ALA A 121 -5.25 17.51 3.14
C ALA A 121 -4.12 17.07 2.19
N MET A 122 -4.34 16.02 1.40
CA MET A 122 -3.39 15.53 0.41
C MET A 122 -3.47 16.24 -0.95
N HIS A 123 -4.47 17.09 -1.22
CA HIS A 123 -4.75 17.67 -2.54
C HIS A 123 -3.49 18.20 -3.26
N THR A 124 -2.77 19.13 -2.62
CA THR A 124 -1.55 19.72 -3.20
C THR A 124 -0.45 18.70 -3.46
N LEU A 125 -0.33 17.68 -2.61
CA LEU A 125 0.64 16.59 -2.81
C LEU A 125 0.25 15.72 -4.01
N LEU A 126 -1.04 15.39 -4.14
CA LEU A 126 -1.58 14.59 -5.23
C LEU A 126 -1.43 15.28 -6.58
N GLU A 127 -1.79 16.57 -6.67
CA GLU A 127 -1.58 17.39 -7.88
C GLU A 127 -0.11 17.40 -8.30
N ARG A 128 0.80 17.63 -7.35
CA ARG A 128 2.25 17.64 -7.65
C ARG A 128 2.76 16.27 -8.10
N THR A 129 2.14 15.19 -7.63
CA THR A 129 2.53 13.82 -7.97
C THR A 129 2.01 13.42 -9.35
N LEU A 130 0.80 13.87 -9.70
CA LEU A 130 0.19 13.72 -11.04
C LEU A 130 0.92 14.51 -12.13
N GLY A 131 1.48 15.66 -11.76
CA GLY A 131 2.18 16.52 -12.71
C GLY A 131 1.24 17.38 -13.58
N PRO A 132 1.80 18.26 -14.42
CA PRO A 132 1.05 19.35 -15.05
C PRO A 132 0.14 18.91 -16.21
N PHE A 133 0.29 17.68 -16.70
CA PHE A 133 -0.49 17.15 -17.82
C PHE A 133 -1.75 16.41 -17.38
N CYS A 134 -1.91 16.15 -16.08
CA CYS A 134 -3.07 15.46 -15.52
C CYS A 134 -3.91 16.40 -14.66
N THR A 135 -5.23 16.20 -14.68
CA THR A 135 -6.19 16.93 -13.83
C THR A 135 -6.66 16.03 -12.69
N LEU A 136 -6.77 16.59 -11.48
CA LEU A 136 -7.31 15.90 -10.31
C LEU A 136 -8.74 16.39 -10.04
N GLU A 137 -9.69 15.46 -9.97
CA GLU A 137 -11.09 15.72 -9.63
C GLU A 137 -11.48 15.00 -8.33
N LEU A 138 -12.14 15.70 -7.41
CA LEU A 138 -12.56 15.15 -6.12
C LEU A 138 -14.09 15.16 -5.98
N GLU A 139 -14.68 13.99 -5.80
CA GLU A 139 -16.12 13.79 -5.58
C GLU A 139 -16.37 13.15 -4.21
N LEU A 140 -16.36 13.97 -3.16
CA LEU A 140 -16.37 13.49 -1.78
C LEU A 140 -17.78 13.56 -1.17
N ASP A 141 -18.34 12.43 -0.74
CA ASP A 141 -19.65 12.36 -0.06
C ASP A 141 -19.55 13.03 1.33
N PRO A 142 -20.19 14.19 1.56
CA PRO A 142 -20.08 14.92 2.82
C PRO A 142 -20.75 14.19 3.99
N THR A 143 -21.54 13.14 3.73
CA THR A 143 -22.23 12.33 4.74
C THR A 143 -21.47 11.06 5.11
N LEU A 144 -20.27 10.85 4.55
CA LEU A 144 -19.46 9.66 4.79
C LEU A 144 -19.09 9.54 6.28
N GLN A 145 -19.19 8.32 6.80
CA GLN A 145 -18.83 8.06 8.19
C GLN A 145 -17.31 7.90 8.35
N PRO A 146 -16.73 8.39 9.46
CA PRO A 146 -15.33 8.16 9.78
C PRO A 146 -15.01 6.66 9.87
N VAL A 147 -13.82 6.29 9.40
CA VAL A 147 -13.33 4.91 9.39
C VAL A 147 -12.24 4.70 10.44
N GLN A 148 -12.02 3.46 10.86
CA GLN A 148 -10.87 3.10 11.70
C GLN A 148 -9.70 2.70 10.80
N ALA A 149 -8.69 3.56 10.70
CA ALA A 149 -7.51 3.31 9.88
C ALA A 149 -6.29 4.08 10.41
N ASP A 150 -5.12 3.70 9.94
CA ASP A 150 -3.90 4.49 10.10
C ASP A 150 -3.83 5.51 8.94
N ALA A 151 -3.74 6.80 9.28
CA ALA A 151 -3.75 7.87 8.29
C ALA A 151 -2.54 7.81 7.36
N GLY A 152 -1.35 7.51 7.88
CA GLY A 152 -0.13 7.43 7.07
C GLY A 152 -0.16 6.26 6.09
N HIS A 153 -0.70 5.12 6.50
CA HIS A 153 -0.91 4.00 5.59
C HIS A 153 -1.94 4.31 4.51
N LEU A 154 -3.04 5.00 4.85
CA LEU A 154 -4.01 5.44 3.86
C LEU A 154 -3.37 6.41 2.85
N GLU A 155 -2.64 7.42 3.34
CA GLU A 155 -1.91 8.36 2.48
C GLU A 155 -1.00 7.61 1.49
N GLN A 156 -0.27 6.61 1.98
CA GLN A 156 0.66 5.86 1.14
C GLN A 156 -0.05 4.99 0.10
N VAL A 157 -1.17 4.35 0.45
CA VAL A 157 -1.99 3.61 -0.51
C VAL A 157 -2.46 4.53 -1.62
N VAL A 158 -3.00 5.71 -1.27
CA VAL A 158 -3.50 6.67 -2.24
C VAL A 158 -2.38 7.17 -3.15
N ILE A 159 -1.22 7.54 -2.60
CA ILE A 159 -0.06 7.99 -3.38
C ILE A 159 0.39 6.92 -4.39
N ASN A 160 0.42 5.65 -3.99
CA ASN A 160 0.84 4.57 -4.87
C ASN A 160 -0.12 4.42 -6.06
N VAL A 161 -1.42 4.49 -5.81
CA VAL A 161 -2.42 4.40 -6.88
C VAL A 161 -2.31 5.61 -7.81
N VAL A 162 -2.07 6.81 -7.26
CA VAL A 162 -1.91 8.04 -8.06
C VAL A 162 -0.65 7.99 -8.94
N LEU A 163 0.46 7.44 -8.44
CA LEU A 163 1.67 7.22 -9.25
C LEU A 163 1.38 6.27 -10.41
N ASN A 164 0.71 5.15 -10.14
CA ASN A 164 0.33 4.19 -11.19
C ASN A 164 -0.60 4.84 -12.24
N ALA A 165 -1.54 5.67 -11.80
CA ALA A 165 -2.44 6.40 -12.68
C ALA A 165 -1.68 7.39 -13.58
N HIS A 166 -0.72 8.14 -13.03
CA HIS A 166 0.14 9.02 -13.82
C HIS A 166 0.93 8.23 -14.87
N ASP A 167 1.56 7.12 -14.49
CA ASP A 167 2.30 6.28 -15.43
C ASP A 167 1.41 5.72 -16.54
N ALA A 168 0.11 5.49 -16.27
CA ALA A 168 -0.90 5.10 -17.24
C ALA A 168 -1.42 6.25 -18.13
N MET A 169 -1.10 7.51 -17.81
CA MET A 169 -1.54 8.74 -18.51
C MET A 169 -0.36 9.59 -19.02
N PRO A 170 0.53 9.06 -19.88
CA PRO A 170 1.74 9.76 -20.30
C PRO A 170 1.48 11.03 -21.13
N ASP A 171 0.36 11.07 -21.86
CA ASP A 171 -0.07 12.21 -22.67
C ASP A 171 -1.03 13.15 -21.91
N GLY A 172 -1.20 12.92 -20.61
CA GLY A 172 -2.18 13.60 -19.77
C GLY A 172 -3.52 12.87 -19.66
N GLY A 173 -4.38 13.36 -18.76
CA GLY A 173 -5.67 12.73 -18.48
C GLY A 173 -6.34 13.27 -17.22
N VAL A 174 -7.34 12.54 -16.73
CA VAL A 174 -8.10 12.89 -15.52
C VAL A 174 -7.98 11.75 -14.51
N LEU A 175 -7.54 12.09 -13.30
CA LEU A 175 -7.66 11.23 -12.13
C LEU A 175 -8.84 11.73 -11.29
N SER A 176 -9.82 10.86 -11.07
CA SER A 176 -10.97 11.12 -10.20
C SER A 176 -10.83 10.34 -8.89
N ILE A 177 -11.05 11.01 -7.76
CA ILE A 177 -11.10 10.39 -6.44
C ILE A 177 -12.47 10.65 -5.83
N ALA A 178 -13.22 9.58 -5.58
CA ALA A 178 -14.57 9.65 -5.05
C ALA A 178 -14.70 8.91 -3.72
N THR A 179 -15.52 9.45 -2.82
CA THR A 179 -15.94 8.72 -1.61
C THR A 179 -17.44 8.54 -1.59
N GLN A 180 -17.90 7.36 -1.18
CA GLN A 180 -19.33 7.06 -1.07
C GLN A 180 -19.62 6.01 -0.01
N ARG A 181 -20.82 6.05 0.57
CA ARG A 181 -21.35 4.94 1.36
C ARG A 181 -21.92 3.87 0.43
N MET A 182 -21.55 2.61 0.66
CA MET A 182 -22.13 1.45 -0.02
C MET A 182 -22.68 0.47 1.01
N THR A 183 -23.86 -0.08 0.76
CA THR A 183 -24.42 -1.19 1.56
C THR A 183 -24.32 -2.48 0.74
N ILE A 184 -23.77 -3.51 1.36
CA ILE A 184 -23.66 -4.85 0.80
C ILE A 184 -24.72 -5.72 1.50
N ASP A 185 -25.75 -6.10 0.77
CA ASP A 185 -26.90 -6.85 1.32
C ASP A 185 -26.63 -8.36 1.44
N SER A 186 -25.82 -8.91 0.54
CA SER A 186 -25.42 -10.33 0.51
C SER A 186 -24.04 -10.45 -0.11
N THR A 187 -23.15 -11.28 0.44
CA THR A 187 -21.78 -11.51 -0.03
C THR A 187 -21.77 -11.84 -1.53
N PRO A 188 -21.36 -10.93 -2.42
CA PRO A 188 -21.27 -11.23 -3.85
C PRO A 188 -20.29 -12.38 -4.12
N VAL A 189 -20.61 -13.26 -5.08
CA VAL A 189 -19.77 -14.42 -5.46
C VAL A 189 -18.35 -14.00 -5.90
N ASN A 190 -18.17 -12.75 -6.33
CA ASN A 190 -16.90 -12.18 -6.83
C ASN A 190 -16.16 -11.25 -5.85
N THR A 191 -16.68 -11.01 -4.65
CA THR A 191 -15.96 -10.24 -3.64
C THR A 191 -15.40 -11.21 -2.61
N ALA A 192 -14.08 -11.32 -2.54
CA ALA A 192 -13.36 -12.23 -1.66
C ALA A 192 -13.71 -12.04 -0.17
N GLY A 193 -14.78 -12.68 0.31
CA GLY A 193 -15.11 -12.79 1.73
C GLY A 193 -15.57 -11.51 2.44
N ILE A 194 -16.05 -10.49 1.74
CA ILE A 194 -16.57 -9.25 2.37
C ILE A 194 -17.98 -9.51 2.94
N PRO A 195 -18.19 -9.44 4.27
CA PRO A 195 -19.48 -9.73 4.87
C PRO A 195 -20.54 -8.67 4.49
N PRO A 196 -21.84 -8.99 4.62
CA PRO A 196 -22.89 -7.98 4.48
C PRO A 196 -22.74 -6.85 5.52
N GLY A 197 -23.01 -5.62 5.11
CA GLY A 197 -22.86 -4.45 5.98
C GLY A 197 -22.77 -3.12 5.23
N SER A 198 -22.59 -2.04 6.00
CA SER A 198 -22.35 -0.69 5.48
C SER A 198 -20.86 -0.39 5.43
N TYR A 199 -20.41 0.08 4.28
CA TYR A 199 -19.01 0.34 3.97
C TYR A 199 -18.83 1.79 3.52
N SER A 200 -17.73 2.40 3.96
CA SER A 200 -17.19 3.60 3.31
C SER A 200 -16.28 3.14 2.17
N VAL A 201 -16.55 3.62 0.97
CA VAL A 201 -15.81 3.26 -0.25
C VAL A 201 -15.01 4.47 -0.71
N LEU A 202 -13.73 4.24 -0.96
CA LEU A 202 -12.84 5.19 -1.65
C LEU A 202 -12.57 4.62 -3.04
N THR A 203 -12.91 5.39 -4.08
CA THR A 203 -12.68 5.03 -5.48
C THR A 203 -11.64 5.96 -6.05
N ILE A 204 -10.66 5.41 -6.77
CA ILE A 204 -9.66 6.18 -7.51
C ILE A 204 -9.69 5.64 -8.93
N GLN A 205 -9.95 6.51 -9.90
CA GLN A 205 -10.13 6.13 -11.30
C GLN A 205 -9.39 7.09 -12.21
N ASP A 206 -8.52 6.55 -13.05
CA ASP A 206 -7.81 7.27 -14.10
C ASP A 206 -8.45 7.06 -15.48
N THR A 207 -8.06 7.92 -16.43
CA THR A 207 -8.43 7.80 -17.86
C THR A 207 -7.26 7.29 -18.71
N GLY A 208 -6.34 6.54 -18.12
CA GLY A 208 -5.13 6.08 -18.75
C GLY A 208 -5.34 4.90 -19.70
N SER A 209 -4.23 4.26 -20.08
CA SER A 209 -4.20 3.15 -21.03
C SER A 209 -4.92 1.89 -20.56
N GLY A 210 -5.31 1.82 -19.28
CA GLY A 210 -5.86 0.62 -18.67
C GLY A 210 -4.86 -0.54 -18.62
N MET A 211 -5.38 -1.73 -18.34
CA MET A 211 -4.61 -2.98 -18.29
C MET A 211 -5.03 -3.91 -19.43
N ASP A 212 -4.08 -4.64 -20.01
CA ASP A 212 -4.40 -5.65 -21.00
C ASP A 212 -5.04 -6.90 -20.36
N ALA A 213 -5.65 -7.74 -21.20
CA ALA A 213 -6.34 -8.94 -20.73
C ALA A 213 -5.42 -9.97 -20.06
N ALA A 214 -4.12 -9.96 -20.39
CA ALA A 214 -3.13 -10.85 -19.78
C ALA A 214 -2.77 -10.39 -18.35
N THR A 215 -2.81 -9.08 -18.09
CA THR A 215 -2.56 -8.49 -16.77
C THR A 215 -3.78 -8.63 -15.85
N CYS A 216 -5.00 -8.67 -16.39
CA CYS A 216 -6.23 -8.85 -15.61
C CYS A 216 -6.59 -10.31 -15.27
N ALA A 217 -5.89 -11.30 -15.84
CA ALA A 217 -6.16 -12.73 -15.68
C ALA A 217 -5.47 -13.34 -14.45
#